data_AF-Q6XHE2-F1
#
_entry.id   AF-Q6XHE2-F1
#
_cell.length_a   1.000
_cell.length_b   1.000
_cell.length_c   1.000
_cell.angle_alpha   90.00
_cell.angle_beta   90.00
_cell.angle_gamma   90.00
#
_symmetry.space_group_name_H-M   'P 1'
#
loop_
_entity.id
_entity.type
_entity.pdbx_description
1 polymer ?
#
loop_
_entity_poly.entity_id
_entity_poly.type
_entity_poly.pdbx_seq_one_letter_code
_entity_poly.pdbx_strand_id
1 'polypeptide(L)'
;LGLGLLLLLAGDSVLVSAKRFLRCELARKLLDQHGFERSLLSNWICLLEHESDLDTGRIATNPNGSRNYGLFQINGRFCQEGRRGGICNA
;
A
#
# COMPACT_ATOMS: atom_id res chain seq x y z
N LEU A 1 30.18 9.46 26.43
CA LEU A 1 30.28 9.41 24.95
C LEU A 1 29.70 8.12 24.36
N GLY A 2 29.87 6.94 24.98
CA GLY A 2 29.37 5.67 24.42
C GLY A 2 27.85 5.43 24.47
N LEU A 3 27.17 5.84 25.54
CA LEU A 3 25.71 5.62 25.69
C LEU A 3 24.87 6.53 24.79
N GLY A 4 25.29 7.78 24.58
CA GLY A 4 24.60 8.73 23.70
C GLY A 4 24.70 8.35 22.21
N LEU A 5 25.80 7.72 21.80
CA LEU A 5 25.98 7.21 20.43
C LEU A 5 25.13 5.96 20.16
N LEU A 6 24.91 5.11 21.17
CA LEU A 6 24.06 3.91 21.05
C LEU A 6 22.57 4.27 20.86
N LEU A 7 22.10 5.34 21.52
CA LEU A 7 20.74 5.87 21.36
C LEU A 7 20.51 6.54 20.00
N LEU A 8 21.54 7.12 19.38
CA LEU A 8 21.48 7.71 18.03
C LEU A 8 21.47 6.66 16.91
N LEU A 9 21.90 5.43 17.18
CA LEU A 9 21.88 4.30 16.24
C LEU A 9 20.60 3.47 16.30
N ALA A 10 19.72 3.74 17.27
CA ALA A 10 18.35 3.24 17.25
C ALA A 10 17.57 4.04 16.19
N GLY A 11 17.87 3.81 14.92
CA GLY A 11 17.09 4.36 13.82
C GLY A 11 15.64 3.92 13.99
N ASP A 12 14.71 4.86 13.91
CA ASP A 12 13.26 4.62 13.96
C ASP A 12 12.86 3.67 12.82
N SER A 13 12.94 2.37 13.07
CA SER A 13 12.40 1.36 12.19
C SER A 13 10.89 1.38 12.36
N VAL A 14 10.21 2.09 11.47
CA VAL A 14 8.75 2.06 11.39
C VAL A 14 8.34 0.63 11.07
N LEU A 15 7.77 -0.04 12.07
CA LEU A 15 7.14 -1.35 11.89
C LEU A 15 5.88 -1.16 11.05
N VAL A 16 5.99 -1.43 9.76
CA VAL A 16 4.84 -1.45 8.84
C VAL A 16 4.30 -2.87 8.80
N SER A 17 3.03 -3.03 9.16
CA SER A 17 2.31 -4.29 9.03
C SER A 17 1.32 -4.23 7.88
N ALA A 18 1.26 -5.30 7.10
CA ALA A 18 0.15 -5.53 6.20
C ALA A 18 -1.15 -5.74 6.98
N LYS A 19 -2.27 -5.45 6.31
CA LYS A 19 -3.64 -5.58 6.81
C LYS A 19 -4.56 -6.00 5.68
N ARG A 20 -5.39 -7.01 5.95
CA ARG A 20 -6.60 -7.31 5.18
C ARG A 20 -7.81 -6.61 5.79
N PHE A 21 -8.53 -5.86 4.97
CA PHE A 21 -9.72 -5.13 5.40
C PHE A 21 -10.98 -5.98 5.23
N LEU A 22 -11.99 -5.70 6.05
CA LEU A 22 -13.37 -6.11 5.74
C LEU A 22 -13.98 -5.17 4.69
N ARG A 23 -14.90 -5.67 3.86
CA ARG A 23 -15.54 -4.91 2.78
C ARG A 23 -16.07 -3.54 3.23
N CYS A 24 -16.95 -3.53 4.23
CA CYS A 24 -17.57 -2.29 4.72
C CYS A 24 -16.60 -1.40 5.49
N GLU A 25 -15.56 -1.98 6.11
CA GLU A 25 -14.51 -1.23 6.78
C GLU A 25 -13.72 -0.39 5.77
N LEU A 26 -13.29 -1.01 4.66
CA LEU A 26 -12.59 -0.31 3.60
C LEU A 26 -13.50 0.72 2.91
N ALA A 27 -14.76 0.38 2.66
CA ALA A 27 -15.71 1.29 2.02
C ALA A 27 -15.89 2.59 2.82
N ARG A 28 -16.09 2.49 4.14
CA ARG A 28 -16.14 3.67 5.02
C ARG A 28 -14.83 4.44 5.02
N LYS A 29 -13.70 3.74 5.06
CA LYS A 29 -12.38 4.38 5.05
C LYS A 29 -12.14 5.19 3.77
N LEU A 30 -12.44 4.63 2.60
CA LEU A 30 -12.30 5.33 1.32
C LEU A 30 -13.18 6.57 1.25
N LEU A 31 -14.42 6.46 1.73
CA LEU A 31 -15.40 7.53 1.69
C LEU A 31 -15.09 8.65 2.71
N ASP A 32 -14.94 8.28 3.98
CA ASP A 32 -14.91 9.22 5.09
C ASP A 32 -13.51 9.80 5.34
N GLN A 33 -12.45 9.01 5.10
CA GLN A 33 -11.06 9.42 5.37
C GLN A 33 -10.30 9.85 4.11
N HIS A 34 -10.64 9.29 2.95
CA HIS A 34 -9.94 9.55 1.69
C HIS A 34 -10.76 10.34 0.67
N GLY A 35 -12.01 10.69 0.99
CA GLY A 35 -12.84 11.59 0.16
C GLY A 35 -13.24 11.00 -1.19
N PHE A 36 -13.29 9.67 -1.32
CA PHE A 36 -13.72 9.03 -2.55
C PHE A 36 -15.18 9.37 -2.84
N GLU A 37 -15.52 9.59 -4.10
CA GLU A 37 -16.88 9.91 -4.50
C GLU A 37 -17.85 8.76 -4.15
N ARG A 38 -18.91 9.08 -3.41
CA ARG A 38 -19.90 8.09 -2.96
C ARG A 38 -20.51 7.29 -4.12
N SER A 39 -20.73 7.94 -5.26
CA SER A 39 -21.31 7.32 -6.46
C SER A 39 -20.41 6.23 -7.06
N LEU A 40 -19.09 6.34 -6.90
CA LEU A 40 -18.10 5.41 -7.45
C LEU A 40 -17.61 4.37 -6.42
N LEU A 41 -18.05 4.48 -5.16
CA LEU A 41 -17.54 3.66 -4.07
C LEU A 41 -17.73 2.15 -4.33
N SER A 42 -18.85 1.75 -4.94
CA SER A 42 -19.10 0.35 -5.32
C SER A 42 -18.10 -0.16 -6.36
N ASN A 43 -17.74 0.67 -7.35
CA ASN A 43 -16.75 0.34 -8.37
C ASN A 43 -15.37 0.12 -7.73
N TRP A 44 -14.98 1.01 -6.82
CA TRP A 44 -13.72 0.90 -6.09
C TRP A 44 -13.65 -0.36 -5.24
N ILE A 45 -14.71 -0.69 -4.49
CA ILE A 45 -14.73 -1.92 -3.69
C ILE A 45 -14.66 -3.16 -4.58
N CYS A 46 -15.42 -3.20 -5.69
CA CYS A 46 -15.38 -4.32 -6.64
C CYS A 46 -13.98 -4.55 -7.21
N LEU A 47 -13.30 -3.47 -7.62
CA LEU A 47 -11.93 -3.49 -8.11
C LEU A 47 -10.98 -4.08 -7.04
N LEU A 48 -11.02 -3.55 -5.82
CA LEU A 48 -10.09 -3.92 -4.76
C LEU A 48 -10.27 -5.36 -4.27
N GLU A 49 -11.49 -5.90 -4.32
CA GLU A 49 -11.75 -7.31 -4.03
C GLU A 49 -11.11 -8.24 -5.07
N HIS A 50 -11.25 -7.91 -6.37
CA HIS A 50 -10.72 -8.75 -7.43
C HIS A 50 -9.21 -8.64 -7.59
N GLU A 51 -8.64 -7.45 -7.39
CA GLU A 51 -7.21 -7.21 -7.53
C GLU A 51 -6.41 -7.76 -6.36
N SER A 52 -6.92 -7.61 -5.13
CA SER A 52 -6.13 -7.84 -3.92
C SER A 52 -6.79 -8.68 -2.84
N ASP A 53 -8.07 -9.01 -2.98
CA ASP A 53 -8.87 -9.61 -1.91
C ASP A 53 -8.83 -8.76 -0.62
N LEU A 54 -8.87 -7.43 -0.82
CA LEU A 54 -8.82 -6.40 0.22
C LEU A 54 -7.57 -6.42 1.11
N ASP A 55 -6.48 -7.01 0.61
CA ASP A 55 -5.23 -7.17 1.35
C ASP A 55 -4.16 -6.14 0.92
N THR A 56 -3.76 -5.28 1.85
CA THR A 56 -2.66 -4.30 1.63
C THR A 56 -1.30 -4.95 1.45
N GLY A 57 -1.13 -6.22 1.85
CA GLY A 57 0.09 -7.00 1.66
C GLY A 57 0.13 -7.78 0.35
N ARG A 58 -0.91 -7.70 -0.51
CA ARG A 58 -0.95 -8.49 -1.75
C ARG A 58 0.18 -8.11 -2.69
N ILE A 59 0.88 -9.13 -3.20
CA ILE A 59 1.87 -8.97 -4.27
C ILE A 59 1.58 -9.96 -5.39
N ALA A 60 1.52 -9.47 -6.62
CA ALA A 60 1.39 -10.30 -7.81
C ALA A 60 2.63 -10.15 -8.70
N THR A 61 3.05 -11.23 -9.34
CA THR A 61 4.17 -11.26 -10.27
C THR A 61 3.64 -11.43 -11.70
N ASN A 62 3.98 -10.51 -12.58
CA ASN A 62 3.60 -10.53 -13.98
C ASN A 62 4.55 -11.44 -14.78
N PRO A 63 4.15 -11.91 -16.00
CA PRO A 63 4.99 -12.78 -16.83
C PRO A 63 6.35 -12.19 -17.21
N ASN A 64 6.45 -10.86 -17.30
CA ASN A 64 7.70 -10.15 -17.59
C ASN A 64 8.61 -9.98 -16.35
N GLY A 65 8.26 -10.57 -15.21
CA GLY A 65 8.99 -10.47 -13.94
C GLY A 65 8.72 -9.19 -13.14
N SER A 66 7.97 -8.22 -13.68
CA SER A 66 7.53 -7.06 -12.89
C SER A 66 6.52 -7.46 -11.83
N ARG A 67 6.44 -6.70 -10.74
CA ARG A 67 5.55 -6.98 -9.61
C ARG A 67 4.55 -5.86 -9.40
N ASN A 68 3.36 -6.20 -8.93
CA ASN A 68 2.28 -5.30 -8.56
C ASN A 68 2.05 -5.36 -7.05
N TYR A 69 1.73 -4.23 -6.42
CA TYR A 69 1.75 -4.10 -4.96
C TYR A 69 0.46 -3.55 -4.36
N GLY A 70 0.08 -4.15 -3.23
CA GLY A 70 -0.93 -3.67 -2.29
C GLY A 70 -2.36 -3.71 -2.84
N LEU A 71 -3.23 -2.94 -2.19
CA LEU A 71 -4.68 -2.92 -2.46
C LEU A 71 -5.00 -2.65 -3.94
N PHE A 72 -4.32 -1.68 -4.54
CA PHE A 72 -4.58 -1.23 -5.90
C PHE A 72 -3.73 -1.94 -6.96
N GLN A 73 -2.92 -2.92 -6.56
CA GLN A 73 -1.99 -3.64 -7.45
C GLN A 73 -1.14 -2.68 -8.32
N ILE A 74 -0.58 -1.63 -7.70
CA ILE A 74 0.25 -0.65 -8.41
C ILE A 74 1.52 -1.33 -8.92
N ASN A 75 1.79 -1.21 -10.23
CA ASN A 75 2.95 -1.83 -10.85
C ASN A 75 4.27 -1.19 -10.38
N GLY A 76 5.31 -2.02 -10.26
CA GLY A 76 6.67 -1.65 -9.85
C GLY A 76 7.34 -0.58 -10.71
N ARG A 77 6.85 -0.34 -11.93
CA ARG A 77 7.26 0.79 -12.78
C ARG A 77 6.89 2.15 -12.18
N PHE A 78 5.78 2.23 -11.45
CA PHE A 78 5.29 3.47 -10.85
C PHE A 78 5.85 3.68 -9.44
N CYS A 79 6.05 2.60 -8.68
CA CYS A 79 6.59 2.60 -7.33
C CYS A 79 7.61 1.47 -7.16
N GLN A 80 8.87 1.79 -6.84
CA GLN A 80 9.96 0.83 -6.77
C GLN A 80 10.27 0.35 -5.36
N GLU A 81 10.70 -0.91 -5.26
CA GLU A 81 11.19 -1.48 -4.00
C GLU A 81 12.60 -0.94 -3.67
N GLY A 82 12.85 -0.68 -2.39
CA GLY A 82 14.18 -0.28 -1.88
C GLY A 82 14.60 1.16 -2.18
N ARG A 83 13.82 1.92 -2.95
CA ARG A 83 14.05 3.36 -3.17
C ARG A 83 12.75 4.12 -3.33
N ARG A 84 12.77 5.41 -2.99
CA ARG A 84 11.59 6.28 -3.17
C ARG A 84 11.34 6.48 -4.67
N GLY A 85 10.10 6.30 -5.10
CA GLY A 85 9.64 6.75 -6.42
C GLY A 85 9.56 5.66 -7.48
N GLY A 86 9.80 6.06 -8.73
CA GLY A 86 9.35 5.45 -9.97
C GLY A 86 8.80 6.56 -10.86
N ILE A 87 7.93 6.28 -11.83
CA ILE A 87 7.31 7.35 -12.64
C ILE A 87 6.48 8.32 -11.78
N CYS A 88 5.87 7.85 -10.68
CA CYS A 88 5.01 8.68 -9.83
C CYS A 88 5.75 9.74 -8.99
N ASN A 89 7.08 9.70 -8.91
CA ASN A 89 7.93 10.70 -8.26
C ASN A 89 9.27 10.82 -9.02
N ALA A 90 9.20 10.90 -10.35
CA ALA A 90 10.37 11.15 -11.20
C ALA A 90 10.80 12.63 -11.15
#